data_AF-A0A2V6RIN8-F1
#
_entry.id   AF-A0A2V6RIN8-F1
#
_cell.length_a   1.000
_cell.length_b   1.000
_cell.length_c   1.000
_cell.angle_alpha   90.00
_cell.angle_beta   90.00
_cell.angle_gamma   90.00
#
_symmetry.space_group_name_H-M   'P 1'
#
loop_
_entity.id
_entity.type
_entity.pdbx_description
1 polymer ?
#
loop_
_entity_poly.entity_id
_entity_poly.type
_entity_poly.pdbx_seq_one_letter_code
_entity_poly.pdbx_strand_id
1 'polypeptide(L)'
;MFSGGDFHEVARWLQNFAVSHAKRESPRIEAVVEADEAHPTTYGVRLRLGERWSPRIELDFKTVADNRGSLAWCNDLAAQVRNRARDLLGPSPPAAP
;
A
#
# COMPACT_ATOMS: atom_id res chain seq x y z
N MET A 1 -5.28 19.57 17.74
CA MET A 1 -5.78 19.01 16.47
C MET A 1 -4.60 18.89 15.53
N PHE A 2 -4.15 17.67 15.23
CA PHE A 2 -3.20 17.46 14.14
C PHE A 2 -3.97 17.60 12.82
N SER A 3 -3.53 18.46 11.91
CA SER A 3 -4.13 18.62 10.57
C SER A 3 -3.96 17.37 9.66
N GLY A 4 -3.44 16.28 10.23
CA GLY A 4 -3.11 15.01 9.59
C GLY A 4 -4.14 13.90 9.77
N GLY A 5 -5.34 14.17 10.30
CA GLY A 5 -6.41 13.16 10.49
C GLY A 5 -6.06 12.09 11.54
N ASP A 6 -7.06 11.30 11.94
CA ASP A 6 -6.83 10.17 12.84
C ASP A 6 -6.26 8.93 12.11
N PHE A 7 -5.76 7.96 12.87
CA PHE A 7 -5.14 6.74 12.32
C PHE A 7 -6.06 5.99 11.34
N HIS A 8 -7.37 5.92 11.59
CA HIS A 8 -8.30 5.24 10.68
C HIS A 8 -8.55 6.05 9.41
N GLU A 9 -8.65 7.37 9.52
CA GLU A 9 -8.77 8.26 8.36
C GLU A 9 -7.55 8.11 7.44
N VAL A 10 -6.35 8.02 8.04
CA VAL A 10 -5.10 7.87 7.31
C VAL A 10 -4.99 6.47 6.69
N ALA A 11 -5.39 5.42 7.41
CA ALA A 11 -5.49 4.07 6.87
C ALA A 11 -6.45 3.99 5.68
N ARG A 12 -7.62 4.64 5.78
CA ARG A 12 -8.61 4.71 4.71
C ARG A 12 -8.08 5.45 3.48
N TRP A 13 -7.40 6.57 3.69
CA TRP A 13 -6.73 7.29 2.61
C TRP A 13 -5.70 6.39 1.92
N LEU A 14 -4.86 5.71 2.70
CA LEU A 14 -3.81 4.81 2.20
C LEU A 14 -4.40 3.62 1.44
N GLN A 15 -5.50 3.06 1.92
CA GLN A 15 -6.25 1.99 1.25
C GLN A 15 -6.75 2.44 -0.13
N ASN A 16 -7.39 3.61 -0.20
CA ASN A 16 -7.88 4.16 -1.47
C ASN A 16 -6.74 4.47 -2.44
N PHE A 17 -5.65 5.03 -1.92
CA PHE A 17 -4.44 5.32 -2.68
C PHE A 17 -3.87 4.03 -3.29
N ALA A 18 -3.62 3.00 -2.46
CA ALA A 18 -3.05 1.74 -2.90
C ALA A 18 -3.94 1.03 -3.92
N VAL A 19 -5.26 0.99 -3.70
CA VAL A 19 -6.22 0.42 -4.67
C VAL A 19 -6.15 1.16 -6.00
N SER A 20 -6.26 2.49 -5.99
CA SER A 20 -6.25 3.30 -7.21
C SER A 20 -5.00 3.05 -8.06
N HIS A 21 -3.83 2.97 -7.42
CA HIS A 21 -2.57 2.74 -8.12
C HIS A 21 -2.34 1.29 -8.53
N ALA A 22 -2.78 0.31 -7.74
CA ALA A 22 -2.69 -1.11 -8.11
C ALA A 22 -3.62 -1.45 -9.29
N LYS A 23 -4.85 -0.91 -9.29
CA LYS A 23 -5.85 -1.16 -10.35
C LYS A 23 -5.43 -0.63 -11.72
N ARG A 24 -4.51 0.35 -11.77
CA ARG A 24 -3.91 0.84 -13.03
C ARG A 24 -3.04 -0.21 -13.73
N GLU A 25 -2.46 -1.14 -12.97
CA GLU A 25 -1.65 -2.23 -13.54
C GLU A 25 -2.52 -3.45 -13.88
N SER A 26 -3.51 -3.78 -13.03
CA SER A 26 -4.51 -4.78 -13.36
C SER A 26 -5.77 -4.65 -12.48
N PRO A 27 -6.98 -4.75 -13.05
CA PRO A 27 -8.21 -4.71 -12.28
C PRO A 27 -8.38 -5.92 -11.34
N ARG A 28 -7.60 -6.98 -11.53
CA ARG A 28 -7.64 -8.20 -10.69
C ARG A 28 -6.83 -8.07 -9.40
N ILE A 29 -5.93 -7.08 -9.31
CA ILE A 29 -5.11 -6.91 -8.11
C ILE A 29 -5.94 -6.25 -7.02
N GLU A 30 -5.86 -6.81 -5.83
CA GLU A 30 -6.43 -6.26 -4.60
C GLU A 30 -5.31 -5.63 -3.77
N ALA A 31 -5.61 -4.51 -3.11
CA ALA A 31 -4.70 -3.91 -2.14
C ALA A 31 -5.31 -4.06 -0.75
N VAL A 32 -4.48 -4.39 0.23
CA VAL A 32 -4.86 -4.58 1.63
C VAL A 32 -3.96 -3.72 2.49
N VAL A 33 -4.56 -2.92 3.36
CA VAL A 33 -3.88 -2.19 4.42
C VAL A 33 -4.08 -2.95 5.73
N GLU A 34 -2.97 -3.43 6.28
CA GLU A 34 -2.84 -4.02 7.61
C GLU A 34 -2.57 -2.89 8.60
N ALA A 35 -3.43 -2.72 9.59
CA ALA A 35 -3.30 -1.70 10.63
C ALA A 35 -3.56 -2.33 12.00
N ASP A 36 -2.68 -2.08 12.98
CA ASP A 36 -2.90 -2.48 14.37
C ASP A 36 -3.54 -1.31 15.12
N GLU A 37 -4.84 -1.41 15.38
CA GLU A 37 -5.59 -0.37 16.09
C GLU A 37 -5.20 -0.28 17.57
N ALA A 38 -4.67 -1.36 18.16
CA ALA A 38 -4.18 -1.34 19.53
C ALA A 38 -2.83 -0.61 19.64
N HIS A 39 -2.03 -0.63 18.57
CA HIS A 39 -0.74 0.07 18.49
C HIS A 39 -0.63 0.88 17.18
N PRO A 40 -1.27 2.06 17.12
CA PRO A 40 -1.48 2.84 15.89
C PRO A 40 -0.22 3.61 15.45
N THR A 41 0.89 2.90 15.24
CA THR A 41 2.19 3.47 14.89
C THR A 41 2.58 3.19 13.45
N THR A 42 2.11 2.08 12.86
CA THR A 42 2.52 1.65 11.53
C THR A 42 1.36 1.06 10.73
N TYR A 43 1.52 1.11 9.41
CA TYR A 43 0.69 0.41 8.43
C TYR A 43 1.53 -0.60 7.65
N GLY A 44 0.92 -1.70 7.25
CA GLY A 44 1.43 -2.60 6.22
C GLY A 44 0.57 -2.51 4.97
N VAL A 45 1.16 -2.20 3.82
CA VAL A 45 0.46 -2.32 2.53
C VAL A 45 0.91 -3.59 1.82
N ARG A 46 -0.05 -4.43 1.43
CA ARG A 46 0.19 -5.63 0.63
C ARG A 46 -0.75 -5.67 -0.57
N LEU A 47 -0.27 -6.24 -1.66
CA LEU A 47 -1.07 -6.49 -2.85
C LEU A 47 -1.31 -7.99 -3.00
N ARG A 48 -2.45 -8.34 -3.57
CA ARG A 48 -2.86 -9.72 -3.80
C ARG A 48 -3.34 -9.93 -5.22
N LEU A 49 -2.96 -11.05 -5.81
CA LEU A 49 -3.51 -11.56 -7.07
C LEU A 49 -3.82 -13.05 -6.90
N GLY A 50 -5.08 -13.38 -6.64
CA GLY A 50 -5.49 -14.74 -6.25
C GLY A 50 -4.87 -15.13 -4.91
N GLU A 51 -4.02 -16.16 -4.90
CA GLU A 51 -3.30 -16.63 -3.72
C GLU A 51 -1.91 -15.98 -3.57
N ARG A 52 -1.42 -15.28 -4.60
CA ARG A 52 -0.11 -14.63 -4.58
C ARG A 52 -0.20 -13.31 -3.82
N TRP A 53 0.75 -13.10 -2.91
CA TRP A 53 0.89 -11.86 -2.15
C TRP A 53 2.20 -11.17 -2.46
N SER A 54 2.17 -9.84 -2.57
CA SER A 54 3.41 -9.07 -2.61
C SER A 54 4.09 -9.07 -1.23
N PRO A 55 5.41 -8.79 -1.19
CA PRO A 55 6.03 -8.43 0.07
C PRO A 55 5.39 -7.14 0.60
N ARG A 56 5.39 -6.99 1.92
CA ARG A 56 4.81 -5.85 2.65
C ARG A 56 5.60 -4.57 2.41
N ILE A 57 4.90 -3.46 2.25
CA ILE A 57 5.45 -2.10 2.34
C ILE A 57 5.09 -1.60 3.74
N GLU A 58 6.10 -1.38 4.57
CA GLU A 58 5.90 -0.85 5.92
C GLU A 58 5.96 0.67 5.89
N LEU A 59 4.99 1.32 6.54
CA LEU A 59 4.85 2.77 6.57
C LEU A 59 4.54 3.23 7.99
N ASP A 60 5.30 4.20 8.47
CA ASP A 60 5.01 4.87 9.75
C ASP A 60 3.79 5.79 9.62
N PHE A 61 2.93 5.78 10.64
CA PHE A 61 1.69 6.57 10.66
C PHE A 61 1.97 8.05 10.46
N LYS A 62 2.90 8.61 11.23
CA LYS A 62 3.22 10.04 11.21
C LYS A 62 3.73 10.45 9.84
N THR A 63 4.59 9.63 9.24
CA THR A 63 5.13 9.84 7.91
C THR A 63 4.01 9.91 6.86
N VAL A 64 3.04 9.00 6.88
CA VAL A 64 1.91 9.03 5.94
C VAL A 64 1.01 10.24 6.19
N ALA A 65 0.70 10.53 7.46
CA ALA A 65 -0.16 11.65 7.83
C ALA A 65 0.43 13.01 7.39
N ASP A 66 1.74 13.19 7.54
CA ASP A 66 2.45 14.42 7.21
C ASP A 66 2.68 14.57 5.70
N ASN A 67 2.84 13.47 4.95
CA ASN A 67 3.26 13.51 3.54
C ASN A 67 2.16 13.22 2.51
N ARG A 68 0.95 12.80 2.90
CA ARG A 68 -0.13 12.49 1.95
C ARG A 68 -0.58 13.66 1.05
N GLY A 69 -0.23 14.90 1.41
CA GLY A 69 -0.42 16.10 0.57
C GLY A 69 0.76 16.42 -0.34
N SER A 70 1.91 15.75 -0.16
CA SER A 70 3.12 15.96 -0.94
C SER A 70 3.07 15.16 -2.24
N LEU A 71 3.09 15.86 -3.38
CA LEU A 71 3.09 15.23 -4.70
C LEU A 71 4.31 14.34 -4.93
N ALA A 72 5.49 14.77 -4.48
CA ALA A 72 6.72 13.99 -4.65
C ALA A 72 6.63 12.66 -3.88
N TRP A 73 6.24 12.73 -2.61
CA TRP A 73 6.09 11.53 -1.79
C TRP A 73 5.00 10.59 -2.30
N CYS A 74 3.86 11.14 -2.72
CA CYS A 74 2.80 10.36 -3.36
C CYS A 74 3.29 9.68 -4.65
N ASN A 75 4.10 10.33 -5.48
CA ASN A 75 4.65 9.70 -6.68
C ASN A 75 5.57 8.52 -6.34
N ASP A 76 6.42 8.65 -5.32
CA ASP A 76 7.31 7.59 -4.88
C ASP A 76 6.52 6.39 -4.31
N LEU A 77 5.52 6.65 -3.47
CA LEU A 77 4.65 5.58 -2.95
C LEU A 77 3.85 4.92 -4.09
N ALA A 78 3.33 5.70 -5.03
CA ALA A 78 2.64 5.16 -6.21
C ALA A 78 3.56 4.27 -7.04
N ALA A 79 4.82 4.66 -7.25
CA ALA A 79 5.80 3.86 -7.95
C ALA A 79 6.05 2.52 -7.23
N GLN A 80 6.20 2.54 -5.90
CA GLN A 80 6.34 1.33 -5.10
C GLN A 80 5.14 0.39 -5.25
N VAL A 81 3.92 0.90 -5.10
CA VAL A 81 2.68 0.11 -5.27
C VAL A 81 2.61 -0.50 -6.67
N ARG A 82 2.87 0.30 -7.72
CA ARG A 82 2.81 -0.16 -9.10
C ARG A 82 3.88 -1.19 -9.43
N ASN A 83 5.09 -1.04 -8.88
CA ASN A 83 6.15 -2.03 -9.06
C ASN A 83 5.76 -3.38 -8.43
N ARG A 84 5.25 -3.37 -7.18
CA ARG A 84 4.74 -4.60 -6.55
C ARG A 84 3.58 -5.24 -7.32
N ALA A 85 2.71 -4.42 -7.91
CA ALA A 85 1.63 -4.91 -8.77
C ALA A 85 2.18 -5.60 -10.04
N ARG A 86 3.20 -5.02 -10.69
CA ARG A 86 3.87 -5.65 -11.85
C ARG A 86 4.58 -6.93 -11.48
N ASP A 87 5.25 -6.98 -10.33
CA ASP A 87 5.91 -8.21 -9.85
C ASP A 87 4.91 -9.36 -9.67
N LEU A 88 3.68 -9.05 -9.23
CA LEU A 88 2.58 -10.02 -9.13
C LEU A 88 2.04 -10.49 -10.49
N LEU A 89 2.07 -9.63 -11.50
CA LEU A 89 1.66 -9.97 -12.87
C LEU A 89 2.74 -10.74 -13.63
N GLY A 90 4.00 -10.54 -13.23
CA GLY A 90 5.13 -11.30 -13.73
C GLY A 90 4.95 -12.80 -13.47
N PRO A 91 5.65 -13.64 -14.25
CA PRO A 91 5.64 -15.07 -14.03
C PRO A 91 6.00 -15.38 -12.58
N SER A 92 5.25 -16.30 -11.97
CA SER A 92 5.67 -16.82 -10.66
C SER A 92 7.09 -17.39 -10.85
N PRO A 93 8.06 -17.07 -9.97
CA PRO A 93 9.33 -17.78 -10.01
C PRO A 93 9.02 -19.28 -9.95
N PRO A 94 9.75 -20.12 -10.71
CA PRO A 94 9.56 -21.56 -10.67
C PRO A 94 9.64 -22.00 -9.21
N ALA A 95 8.68 -22.84 -8.79
CA ALA A 95 8.77 -23.49 -7.49
C ALA A 95 10.13 -24.19 -7.42
N ALA A 96 10.89 -23.93 -6.35
CA ALA A 96 12.15 -24.63 -6.13
C ALA A 96 11.88 -26.15 -6.10
N PRO A 97 12.78 -26.98 -6.67
CA PRO A 97 12.60 -28.43 -6.76
C PRO A 97 12.51 -29.11 -5.40
#